data_AF-A0A7K4NJC6-F1
#
_entry.id   AF-A0A7K4NJC6-F1
#
_cell.length_a   1.000
_cell.length_b   1.000
_cell.length_c   1.000
_cell.angle_alpha   90.00
_cell.angle_beta   90.00
_cell.angle_gamma   90.00
#
_symmetry.space_group_name_H-M   'P 1'
#
loop_
_entity.id
_entity.type
_entity.pdbx_description
1 polymer ?
#
loop_
_entity_poly.entity_id
_entity_poly.type
_entity_poly.pdbx_seq_one_letter_code
_entity_poly.pdbx_strand_id
1 'polypeptide(L)' 'MKVGMPVVIIGTIMFVIGLVFFYSIELGQTDPGLRFIKNMGTFIGLSGMGVVLAGILLHLLNRSEPPIKENYDF' A
#
# COMPACT_ATOMS: atom_id res chain seq x y z
N MET A 1 2.65 -3.76 17.99
CA MET A 1 2.68 -2.74 16.91
C MET A 1 1.27 -2.70 16.31
N LYS A 2 0.60 -1.54 16.24
CA LYS A 2 -0.76 -1.47 15.65
C LYS A 2 -0.69 -1.93 14.19
N VAL A 3 -1.47 -2.95 13.82
CA VAL A 3 -1.43 -3.65 12.52
C VAL A 3 -1.46 -2.70 11.32
N GLY A 4 -2.10 -1.54 11.43
CA GLY A 4 -2.12 -0.55 10.35
C GLY A 4 -0.76 0.01 9.94
N MET A 5 0.20 0.17 10.87
CA MET A 5 1.48 0.82 10.55
C MET A 5 2.41 -0.03 9.68
N PRO A 6 2.57 -1.35 9.93
CA PRO A 6 3.24 -2.25 9.01
C PRO A 6 2.61 -2.27 7.60
N VAL A 7 1.27 -2.22 7.51
CA VAL A 7 0.56 -2.25 6.22
C VAL A 7 0.86 -1.01 5.39
N VAL A 8 0.92 0.17 6.01
CA VAL A 8 1.33 1.41 5.33
C VAL A 8 2.74 1.27 4.74
N ILE A 9 3.69 0.74 5.52
CA ILE A 9 5.07 0.56 5.07
C ILE A 9 5.14 -0.36 3.84
N ILE A 10 4.43 -1.50 3.87
CA ILE A 10 4.37 -2.44 2.75
C ILE A 10 3.80 -1.76 1.50
N GLY A 11 2.69 -1.03 1.65
CA GLY A 11 2.06 -0.30 0.54
C GLY A 11 2.99 0.76 -0.07
N THR A 12 3.76 1.47 0.75
CA THR A 12 4.75 2.43 0.26
C THR A 12 5.86 1.76 -0.53
N ILE A 13 6.38 0.62 -0.06
CA ILE A 13 7.41 -0.14 -0.79
C ILE A 13 6.87 -0.63 -2.15
N MET A 14 5.64 -1.17 -2.17
CA MET A 14 4.97 -1.57 -3.41
C MET A 14 4.81 -0.41 -4.39
N PHE A 15 4.41 0.76 -3.89
CA PHE A 15 4.28 1.97 -4.70
C PHE A 15 5.62 2.39 -5.32
N VAL A 16 6.69 2.43 -4.53
CA VAL A 16 8.04 2.79 -5.01
C VAL A 16 8.54 1.80 -6.06
N ILE A 17 8.38 0.50 -5.84
CA ILE A 17 8.78 -0.53 -6.82
C ILE A 17 7.99 -0.37 -8.13
N GLY A 18 6.69 -0.10 -8.04
CA GLY A 18 5.85 0.16 -9.22
C GLY A 18 6.33 1.37 -10.03
N LEU A 19 6.73 2.45 -9.35
CA LEU A 19 7.30 3.63 -9.99
C LEU A 19 8.66 3.32 -10.65
N VAL A 20 9.52 2.56 -9.99
CA VAL A 20 10.80 2.13 -10.57
C VAL A 20 10.56 1.37 -11.88
N PHE A 21 9.67 0.38 -11.89
CA PHE A 21 9.36 -0.35 -13.12
C PHE A 21 8.72 0.53 -14.20
N PHE A 22 7.91 1.51 -13.83
CA PHE A 22 7.30 2.41 -14.79
C PHE A 22 8.32 3.37 -15.45
N TYR A 23 9.23 3.93 -14.66
CA TYR A 23 10.23 4.91 -15.11
C TYR A 23 11.49 4.29 -15.72
N SER A 24 11.85 3.07 -15.34
CA SER A 24 12.99 2.35 -15.93
C SER A 24 12.74 1.91 -17.38
N ILE A 25 11.51 1.99 -17.89
CA ILE A 25 11.12 1.54 -19.22
C ILE A 25 10.65 2.74 -20.05
N GLU A 26 11.38 3.07 -21.11
CA GLU A 26 11.15 4.24 -21.94
C GLU A 26 9.77 4.22 -22.64
N LEU A 27 9.19 5.41 -22.84
CA LEU A 27 7.98 5.58 -23.63
C LEU A 27 8.33 5.44 -25.11
N GLY A 28 7.93 4.32 -25.73
CA GLY A 28 8.14 4.08 -27.16
C GLY A 28 8.80 2.75 -27.50
N GLN A 29 9.21 1.97 -26.50
CA GLN A 29 9.66 0.60 -26.75
C GLN A 29 8.51 -0.26 -27.29
N THR A 30 8.71 -0.77 -28.50
CA THR A 30 7.78 -1.65 -29.23
C THR A 30 7.89 -3.10 -28.79
N ASP A 31 8.89 -3.44 -27.96
CA ASP A 31 9.04 -4.78 -27.42
C ASP A 31 7.84 -5.14 -26.52
N PRO A 32 7.08 -6.19 -26.88
CA PRO A 32 5.88 -6.58 -26.13
C PRO A 32 6.18 -6.95 -24.68
N GLY A 33 7.35 -7.53 -24.41
CA GLY A 33 7.76 -7.95 -23.07
C GLY A 33 8.01 -6.77 -22.14
N LEU A 34 8.77 -5.78 -22.60
CA LEU A 34 9.00 -4.57 -21.80
C LEU A 34 7.72 -3.76 -21.58
N ARG A 35 6.82 -3.70 -22.56
CA ARG A 35 5.51 -3.08 -22.38
C ARG A 35 4.66 -3.80 -21.33
N PHE A 36 4.73 -5.14 -21.29
CA PHE A 36 4.05 -5.93 -20.27
C PHE A 36 4.61 -5.66 -18.87
N ILE A 37 5.93 -5.67 -18.70
CA ILE A 37 6.60 -5.37 -17.43
C ILE A 37 6.23 -3.96 -16.94
N LYS A 38 6.20 -2.97 -17.85
CA LYS A 38 5.79 -1.61 -17.51
C LYS A 38 4.35 -1.55 -16.98
N ASN A 39 3.42 -2.21 -17.66
CA ASN A 39 2.03 -2.25 -17.23
C ASN A 39 1.84 -2.99 -15.89
N MET A 40 2.59 -4.08 -15.68
CA MET A 40 2.64 -4.75 -14.38
C MET A 40 3.20 -3.84 -13.28
N GLY A 41 4.26 -3.10 -13.57
CA GLY A 41 4.80 -2.07 -12.67
C GLY A 41 3.75 -1.04 -12.26
N THR A 42 2.99 -0.52 -13.22
CA THR A 42 1.88 0.40 -12.95
C THR A 42 0.82 -0.25 -12.06
N PHE A 43 0.45 -1.51 -12.32
CA PHE A 43 -0.53 -2.25 -11.51
C PHE A 43 -0.03 -2.45 -10.06
N ILE A 44 1.24 -2.80 -9.88
CA ILE A 44 1.88 -2.90 -8.56
C ILE A 44 1.88 -1.53 -7.86
N GLY A 45 2.18 -0.45 -8.58
CA GLY A 45 2.13 0.91 -8.05
C GLY A 45 0.72 1.30 -7.57
N LEU A 46 -0.29 1.13 -8.42
CA LEU A 46 -1.68 1.46 -8.10
C LEU A 46 -2.23 0.61 -6.94
N SER A 47 -1.92 -0.69 -6.92
CA SER A 47 -2.30 -1.55 -5.79
C SER A 47 -1.59 -1.15 -4.50
N GLY A 48 -0.31 -0.75 -4.56
CA GLY A 48 0.43 -0.18 -3.43
C GLY A 48 -0.27 1.02 -2.81
N MET A 49 -0.83 1.93 -3.61
CA MET A 49 -1.64 3.06 -3.11
C MET A 49 -2.88 2.58 -2.35
N GLY A 50 -3.56 1.54 -2.85
CA GLY A 50 -4.68 0.91 -2.16
C GLY A 50 -4.29 0.29 -0.81
N VAL A 51 -3.14 -0.37 -0.74
CA VAL A 51 -2.60 -0.94 0.51
C VAL A 51 -2.29 0.16 1.54
N VAL A 52 -1.70 1.29 1.11
CA VAL A 52 -1.47 2.44 2.00
C VAL A 52 -2.79 2.96 2.58
N LEU A 53 -3.82 3.14 1.75
CA LEU A 53 -5.14 3.57 2.20
C LEU A 53 -5.73 2.60 3.24
N ALA A 54 -5.69 1.29 2.96
CA ALA A 54 -6.15 0.26 3.89
C ALA A 54 -5.38 0.31 5.22
N GLY A 55 -4.06 0.50 5.17
CA GLY A 55 -3.23 0.65 6.37
C GLY A 55 -3.60 1.86 7.22
N ILE A 56 -3.88 3.01 6.58
CA ILE A 56 -4.36 4.22 7.27
C ILE A 56 -5.73 3.99 7.90
N LEU A 57 -6.67 3.41 7.16
CA LEU A 57 -8.01 3.05 7.66
C LEU A 57 -7.93 2.14 8.90
N LEU A 58 -7.10 1.09 8.84
CA LEU A 58 -6.85 0.20 9.98
C LEU A 58 -6.21 0.94 11.15
N HIS A 59 -5.28 1.85 10.88
CA HIS A 59 -4.65 2.65 11.92
C HIS A 59 -5.65 3.55 12.65
N LEU A 60 -6.57 4.18 11.91
CA LEU A 60 -7.64 5.02 12.47
C LEU A 60 -8.65 4.18 13.24
N LEU A 61 -9.08 3.04 12.70
CA LEU A 61 -10.03 2.14 13.37
C LEU A 61 -9.48 1.66 14.72
N ASN A 62 -8.23 1.18 14.74
CA ASN A 62 -7.54 0.74 15.96
C ASN A 62 -7.20 1.88 16.93
N ARG A 63 -7.47 3.14 16.58
CA ARG A 63 -7.31 4.30 17.47
C ARG A 63 -8.66 4.75 18.04
N SER A 64 -9.76 4.39 17.39
CA SER A 64 -11.11 4.80 17.75
C SER A 64 -11.82 3.80 18.67
N GLU A 65 -11.23 2.63 18.96
CA GLU A 65 -11.71 1.77 20.05
C GLU A 65 -11.55 2.53 21.37
N PRO A 66 -12.64 2.94 22.05
CA PRO A 66 -12.52 3.45 23.41
C PRO A 66 -11.92 2.32 24.26
N PRO A 67 -11.02 2.62 25.23
CA PRO A 67 -10.68 1.62 26.22
C PRO A 67 -12.00 1.17 26.84
N ILE A 68 -12.31 -0.13 26.73
CA ILE A 68 -13.45 -0.71 27.44
C ILE A 68 -13.15 -0.41 28.91
N LYS A 69 -13.81 0.60 29.47
CA LYS A 69 -13.82 0.82 30.91
C LYS A 69 -14.58 -0.37 31.46
N GLU A 70 -13.85 -1.39 31.91
CA GLU A 70 -14.41 -2.37 32.84
C GLU A 70 -14.81 -1.59 34.10
N ASN A 71 -16.04 -1.08 34.13
CA ASN A 71 -16.70 -0.78 35.39
C ASN A 71 -17.00 -2.14 36.03
N TYR A 72 -16.02 -2.68 36.74
CA TYR A 72 -16.30 -3.59 37.84
C TYR A 72 -16.85 -2.73 38.98
N ASP A 73 -18.14 -2.41 38.91
CA ASP A 73 -18.89 -1.93 40.06
C ASP A 73 -19.05 -3.13 41.01
N PHE A 74 -18.24 -3.16 42.08
CA PHE A 74 -18.37 -4.04 43.24
C PHE A 74 -19.17 -3.35 44.35
#